data_AF-A0A950AUK5-F1
#
_entry.id   AF-A0A950AUK5-F1
#
_cell.length_a   1.000
_cell.length_b   1.000
_cell.length_c   1.000
_cell.angle_alpha   90.00
_cell.angle_beta   90.00
_cell.angle_gamma   90.00
#
_symmetry.space_group_name_H-M   'P 1'
#
loop_
_entity.id
_entity.type
_entity.pdbx_description
1 polymer ?
#
loop_
_entity_poly.entity_id
_entity_poly.type
_entity_poly.pdbx_seq_one_letter_code
_entity_poly.pdbx_strand_id
1 'polypeptide(L)'
;MKCRRCRAPAVIDVRRHNAGFCRDCFLVHCHEQVRKTLEDFDMLQRGDRVLVAVSGGKDSLALWDILRDLGHDADGLYLGLGIGEYSDGSGTYARAYADKTGATLVELDLPTDVGFDIPTGSRVARRAPCSACGLSKRHLFNQAAVDGGYDVVATGHNLDDEAAVLFGN
;
A
#
# COMPACT_ATOMS: atom_id res chain seq x y z
N MET A 1 28.89 -1.65 13.26
CA MET A 1 28.94 -2.21 11.87
C MET A 1 29.10 -1.05 10.88
N LYS A 2 29.76 -1.25 9.73
CA LYS A 2 29.86 -0.23 8.66
C LYS A 2 28.82 -0.49 7.57
N CYS A 3 28.33 0.57 6.94
CA CYS A 3 27.46 0.48 5.78
C CYS A 3 28.17 -0.28 4.65
N ARG A 4 27.50 -1.27 4.06
CA ARG A 4 28.02 -2.10 2.97
C ARG A 4 28.37 -1.28 1.73
N ARG A 5 27.59 -0.22 1.44
CA ARG A 5 27.71 0.61 0.25
C ARG A 5 28.75 1.73 0.41
N CYS A 6 28.59 2.59 1.41
CA CYS A 6 29.41 3.81 1.56
C CYS A 6 30.44 3.76 2.70
N ARG A 7 30.49 2.66 3.48
CA ARG A 7 31.39 2.47 4.64
C ARG A 7 31.16 3.40 5.84
N ALA A 8 30.21 4.34 5.78
CA ALA A 8 29.77 5.14 6.93
C ALA A 8 29.19 4.27 8.07
N PRO A 9 28.98 4.80 9.28
CA PRO A 9 28.32 4.05 10.35
C PRO A 9 26.95 3.51 9.90
N ALA A 10 26.72 2.21 10.07
CA ALA A 10 25.42 1.61 9.79
C ALA A 10 24.44 1.89 10.93
N VAL A 11 23.19 2.16 10.59
CA VAL A 11 22.06 2.37 11.54
C VAL A 11 21.10 1.18 11.54
N ILE A 12 21.17 0.31 10.54
CA ILE A 12 20.36 -0.90 10.43
C ILE A 12 21.23 -2.08 9.97
N ASP A 13 20.95 -3.25 10.51
CA ASP A 13 21.55 -4.53 10.13
C ASP A 13 20.49 -5.40 9.45
N VAL A 14 20.71 -5.73 8.17
CA VAL A 14 19.80 -6.55 7.38
C VAL A 14 20.39 -7.95 7.27
N ARG A 15 20.07 -8.78 8.27
CA ARG A 15 20.69 -10.11 8.47
C ARG A 15 20.54 -11.04 7.27
N ARG A 16 19.37 -11.07 6.60
CA ARG A 16 19.13 -11.88 5.40
C ARG A 16 20.14 -11.58 4.28
N HIS A 17 20.62 -10.34 4.20
CA HIS A 17 21.61 -9.91 3.21
C HIS A 17 23.04 -9.87 3.76
N ASN A 18 23.24 -10.26 5.03
CA ASN A 18 24.51 -10.16 5.75
C ASN A 18 25.17 -8.78 5.53
N ALA A 19 24.39 -7.72 5.73
CA ALA A 19 24.76 -6.36 5.35
C ALA A 19 24.17 -5.30 6.29
N GLY A 20 25.02 -4.38 6.76
CA GLY A 20 24.58 -3.15 7.43
C GLY A 20 24.43 -1.99 6.45
N PHE A 21 23.52 -1.07 6.73
CA PHE A 21 23.32 0.15 5.93
C PHE A 21 23.24 1.41 6.80
N CYS A 22 23.79 2.52 6.31
CA CYS A 22 23.41 3.84 6.82
C CYS A 22 22.02 4.21 6.31
N ARG A 23 21.41 5.27 6.85
CA ARG A 23 20.04 5.70 6.50
C ARG A 23 19.83 5.82 4.98
N ASP A 24 20.65 6.62 4.31
CA ASP A 24 20.43 6.94 2.88
C ASP A 24 20.68 5.72 1.99
N CYS A 25 21.71 4.94 2.30
CA CYS A 25 22.00 3.72 1.56
C CYS A 25 20.94 2.63 1.79
N PHE A 26 20.26 2.62 2.93
CA PHE A 26 19.13 1.72 3.18
C PHE A 26 17.92 2.11 2.33
N LEU A 27 17.60 3.39 2.22
CA LEU A 27 16.51 3.85 1.35
C LEU A 27 16.74 3.46 -0.10
N VAL A 28 17.96 3.65 -0.62
CA VAL A 28 18.27 3.18 -1.99
C VAL A 28 18.18 1.65 -2.10
N HIS A 29 18.59 0.91 -1.07
CA HIS A 29 18.44 -0.54 -1.06
C HIS A 29 16.96 -0.96 -1.14
N CYS A 30 16.07 -0.31 -0.39
CA CYS A 30 14.63 -0.59 -0.46
C CYS A 30 14.05 -0.33 -1.85
N HIS A 31 14.33 0.83 -2.46
CA HIS A 31 13.87 1.16 -3.82
C HIS A 31 14.36 0.13 -4.84
N GLU A 32 15.62 -0.28 -4.72
CA GLU A 32 16.22 -1.28 -5.59
C GLU A 32 15.60 -2.67 -5.43
N GLN A 33 15.22 -3.07 -4.21
CA GLN A 33 14.48 -4.33 -3.99
C GLN A 33 13.08 -4.28 -4.61
N VAL A 34 12.38 -3.15 -4.50
CA VAL A 34 11.06 -2.98 -5.13
C VAL A 34 11.19 -3.00 -6.65
N ARG A 35 12.08 -2.17 -7.22
CA ARG A 35 12.36 -2.13 -8.66
C ARG A 35 12.67 -3.53 -9.21
N LYS A 36 13.57 -4.26 -8.54
CA LYS A 36 13.91 -5.63 -8.93
C LYS A 36 12.71 -6.57 -8.87
N THR A 37 11.86 -6.47 -7.84
CA THR A 37 10.65 -7.31 -7.73
C THR A 37 9.66 -7.00 -8.85
N LEU A 38 9.48 -5.72 -9.20
CA LEU A 38 8.61 -5.32 -10.31
C LEU A 38 9.11 -5.92 -11.64
N GLU A 39 10.42 -5.90 -11.87
CA GLU A 39 11.07 -6.46 -13.07
C GLU A 39 11.05 -8.00 -13.11
N ASP A 40 11.44 -8.66 -12.01
CA ASP A 40 11.55 -10.13 -11.94
C ASP A 40 10.20 -10.83 -12.17
N PHE A 41 9.07 -10.13 -11.90
CA PHE A 41 7.72 -10.65 -12.01
C PHE A 41 6.85 -9.92 -13.05
N ASP A 42 7.45 -9.05 -13.89
CA ASP A 42 6.75 -8.27 -14.92
C ASP A 42 5.48 -7.54 -14.40
N MET A 43 5.54 -7.03 -13.16
CA MET A 43 4.36 -6.52 -12.44
C MET A 43 3.79 -5.22 -13.03
N LEU A 44 4.64 -4.38 -13.63
CA LEU A 44 4.29 -3.08 -14.19
C LEU A 44 4.98 -2.90 -15.53
N GLN A 45 4.25 -2.34 -16.49
CA GLN A 45 4.75 -1.98 -17.82
C GLN A 45 4.97 -0.46 -17.91
N ARG A 46 5.73 -0.04 -18.94
CA ARG A 46 5.97 1.38 -19.19
C ARG A 46 4.68 2.04 -19.66
N GLY A 47 4.24 3.05 -18.93
CA GLY A 47 3.04 3.83 -19.25
C GLY A 47 1.80 3.40 -18.49
N ASP A 48 1.88 2.32 -17.69
CA ASP A 48 0.77 1.90 -16.83
C ASP A 48 0.43 3.00 -15.83
N ARG A 49 -0.88 3.26 -15.69
CA ARG A 49 -1.44 4.03 -14.59
C ARG A 49 -1.72 3.11 -13.42
N VAL A 50 -1.08 3.37 -12.29
CA VAL A 50 -1.12 2.51 -11.11
C VAL A 50 -2.03 3.14 -10.04
N LEU A 51 -2.99 2.36 -9.55
CA LEU A 51 -3.79 2.72 -8.39
C LEU A 51 -3.29 2.00 -7.14
N VAL A 52 -2.68 2.74 -6.20
CA VAL A 52 -2.13 2.18 -4.98
C VAL A 52 -3.18 2.21 -3.88
N ALA A 53 -3.62 1.04 -3.40
CA ALA A 53 -4.54 0.96 -2.27
C ALA A 53 -3.85 1.39 -0.97
N VAL A 54 -4.15 2.59 -0.48
CA VAL A 54 -3.52 3.22 0.68
C VAL A 54 -4.42 3.19 1.89
N SER A 55 -3.97 2.52 2.95
CA SER A 55 -4.70 2.43 4.22
C SER A 55 -4.30 3.51 5.23
N GLY A 56 -3.36 4.40 4.87
CA GLY A 56 -2.67 5.29 5.81
C GLY A 56 -1.60 4.59 6.67
N GLY A 57 -1.43 3.27 6.52
CA GLY A 57 -0.39 2.50 7.17
C GLY A 57 0.98 2.64 6.49
N LYS A 58 2.03 2.26 7.23
CA LYS A 58 3.43 2.39 6.79
C LYS A 58 3.70 1.67 5.46
N ASP A 59 3.12 0.49 5.26
CA ASP A 59 3.47 -0.37 4.12
C ASP A 59 2.88 0.17 2.81
N SER A 60 1.60 0.55 2.80
CA SER A 60 0.97 1.14 1.63
C SER A 60 1.47 2.55 1.31
N LEU A 61 1.76 3.36 2.34
CA LEU A 61 2.33 4.70 2.11
C LEU A 61 3.77 4.62 1.58
N ALA A 62 4.59 3.71 2.12
CA ALA A 62 5.94 3.49 1.61
C ALA A 62 5.92 2.94 0.18
N LEU A 63 4.99 2.03 -0.14
CA LEU A 63 4.82 1.54 -1.51
C LEU A 63 4.47 2.68 -2.47
N TRP A 64 3.50 3.53 -2.09
CA TRP A 64 3.10 4.67 -2.92
C TRP A 64 4.28 5.62 -3.16
N ASP A 65 5.04 5.92 -2.11
CA ASP A 65 6.24 6.75 -2.18
C ASP A 65 7.31 6.17 -3.10
N ILE A 66 7.66 4.90 -2.90
CA ILE A 66 8.69 4.22 -3.70
C ILE A 66 8.29 4.15 -5.18
N LEU A 67 7.02 3.85 -5.50
CA LEU A 67 6.58 3.78 -6.89
C LEU A 67 6.68 5.15 -7.58
N ARG A 68 6.32 6.23 -6.88
CA ARG A 68 6.45 7.60 -7.42
C ARG A 68 7.91 8.03 -7.56
N ASP A 69 8.76 7.72 -6.59
CA ASP A 69 10.20 8.00 -6.64
C ASP A 69 10.91 7.22 -7.76
N LEU A 70 10.42 6.03 -8.10
CA LEU A 70 10.86 5.25 -9.27
C LEU A 70 10.30 5.79 -10.60
N GLY A 71 9.42 6.79 -10.57
CA GLY A 71 8.88 7.47 -11.75
C GLY A 71 7.63 6.82 -12.36
N HIS A 72 6.91 5.97 -11.62
CA HIS A 72 5.63 5.43 -12.06
C HIS A 72 4.49 6.44 -11.88
N ASP A 73 3.52 6.43 -12.80
CA ASP A 73 2.29 7.21 -12.68
C ASP A 73 1.35 6.54 -11.67
N ALA A 74 1.54 6.89 -10.39
CA ALA A 74 0.90 6.22 -9.27
C ALA A 74 0.02 7.17 -8.46
N ASP A 75 -1.29 6.96 -8.53
CA ASP A 75 -2.29 7.64 -7.73
C ASP A 75 -2.67 6.77 -6.51
N GLY A 76 -3.06 7.40 -5.41
CA GLY A 76 -3.51 6.70 -4.20
C GLY A 76 -5.00 6.45 -4.21
N LEU A 77 -5.45 5.33 -3.64
CA LEU A 77 -6.84 5.05 -3.31
C LEU A 77 -6.98 4.83 -1.80
N TYR A 78 -7.63 5.77 -1.11
CA TYR A 78 -8.07 5.59 0.26
C TYR A 78 -9.54 5.17 0.30
N LEU A 79 -9.87 4.26 1.20
CA LEU A 79 -11.23 3.75 1.35
C LEU A 79 -11.68 3.82 2.82
N GLY A 80 -12.58 4.76 3.09
CA GLY A 80 -13.26 4.95 4.36
C GLY A 80 -14.23 3.80 4.62
N LEU A 81 -13.92 2.95 5.60
CA LEU A 81 -14.73 1.75 5.91
C LEU A 81 -15.93 2.03 6.84
N GLY A 82 -16.08 3.27 7.32
CA GLY A 82 -17.10 3.63 8.31
C GLY A 82 -16.92 2.97 9.68
N ILE A 83 -15.69 2.55 10.04
CA ILE A 83 -15.40 1.89 11.33
C ILE A 83 -15.00 2.95 12.36
N GLY A 84 -15.96 3.78 12.78
CA GLY A 84 -15.80 4.82 13.81
C GLY A 84 -14.60 5.76 13.60
N GLU A 85 -14.08 6.36 14.69
CA GLU A 85 -12.99 7.35 14.68
C GLU A 85 -11.64 6.82 14.12
N TYR A 86 -11.48 5.49 13.94
CA TYR A 86 -10.27 4.90 13.37
C TYR A 86 -10.16 5.15 11.85
N SER A 87 -11.30 5.29 11.16
CA SER A 87 -11.31 5.65 9.73
C SER A 87 -10.82 7.09 9.54
N ASP A 88 -11.12 8.00 10.47
CA ASP A 88 -10.69 9.41 10.37
C ASP A 88 -9.17 9.59 10.53
N GLY A 89 -8.54 8.84 11.43
CA GLY A 89 -7.10 8.92 11.65
C GLY A 89 -6.26 8.38 10.48
N SER A 90 -6.72 7.29 9.85
CA SER A 90 -5.99 6.66 8.73
C SER A 90 -6.05 7.47 7.44
N GLY A 91 -7.23 8.02 7.10
CA GLY A 91 -7.39 8.90 5.95
C GLY A 91 -6.56 10.17 6.07
N THR A 92 -6.38 10.69 7.28
CA THR A 92 -5.55 11.87 7.54
C THR A 92 -4.10 11.67 7.09
N TYR A 93 -3.49 10.50 7.31
CA TYR A 93 -2.13 10.24 6.86
C TYR A 93 -2.02 10.13 5.33
N ALA A 94 -3.01 9.52 4.68
CA ALA A 94 -3.05 9.43 3.22
C ALA A 94 -3.19 10.83 2.58
N ARG A 95 -4.10 11.66 3.09
CA ARG A 95 -4.26 13.06 2.66
C ARG A 95 -3.01 13.88 2.91
N ALA A 96 -2.43 13.80 4.10
CA ALA A 96 -1.21 14.54 4.43
C ALA A 96 -0.03 14.15 3.53
N TYR A 97 0.09 12.88 3.15
CA TYR A 97 1.07 12.43 2.18
C TYR A 97 0.80 13.00 0.78
N ALA A 98 -0.45 12.93 0.32
CA ALA A 98 -0.88 13.47 -0.97
C ALA A 98 -0.60 14.99 -1.07
N ASP A 99 -1.03 15.75 -0.07
CA ASP A 99 -0.82 17.20 0.03
C ASP A 99 0.67 17.57 0.02
N LYS A 100 1.48 16.84 0.79
CA LYS A 100 2.92 17.09 0.88
C LYS A 100 3.65 16.84 -0.43
N THR A 101 3.21 15.84 -1.19
CA THR A 101 3.94 15.33 -2.37
C THR A 101 3.28 15.69 -3.71
N GLY A 102 2.16 16.42 -3.66
CA GLY A 102 1.35 16.77 -4.84
C GLY A 102 0.78 15.55 -5.56
N ALA A 103 0.59 14.42 -4.86
CA ALA A 103 0.05 13.21 -5.44
C ALA A 103 -1.47 13.25 -5.49
N THR A 104 -2.09 12.58 -6.48
CA THR A 104 -3.55 12.43 -6.52
C THR A 104 -3.99 11.38 -5.52
N LEU A 105 -4.97 11.70 -4.69
CA LEU A 105 -5.64 10.74 -3.81
C LEU A 105 -7.11 10.63 -4.20
N VAL A 106 -7.52 9.44 -4.64
CA VAL A 106 -8.92 9.06 -4.78
C VAL A 106 -9.43 8.60 -3.42
N GLU A 107 -10.52 9.17 -2.95
CA GLU A 107 -11.17 8.78 -1.70
C GLU A 107 -12.56 8.22 -1.99
N LEU A 108 -12.86 7.06 -1.41
CA LEU A 108 -14.20 6.46 -1.41
C LEU A 108 -14.63 6.20 0.03
N ASP A 109 -15.86 6.54 0.38
CA ASP A 109 -16.44 6.26 1.69
C ASP A 109 -17.62 5.30 1.56
N LEU A 110 -17.53 4.15 2.23
CA LEU A 110 -18.55 3.10 2.14
C LEU A 110 -19.94 3.57 2.57
N PRO A 111 -20.10 4.22 3.74
CA PRO A 111 -21.38 4.78 4.15
C PRO A 111 -22.02 5.71 3.13
N THR A 112 -21.28 6.68 2.57
CA THR A 112 -21.86 7.66 1.64
C THR A 112 -22.01 7.14 0.22
N ASP A 113 -21.02 6.41 -0.28
CA ASP A 113 -20.92 6.09 -1.70
C ASP A 113 -21.56 4.73 -2.04
N VAL A 114 -21.61 3.82 -1.08
CA VAL A 114 -22.14 2.46 -1.23
C VAL A 114 -23.41 2.23 -0.41
N GLY A 115 -23.68 3.11 0.57
CA GLY A 115 -24.91 3.09 1.37
C GLY A 115 -24.90 2.11 2.55
N PHE A 116 -23.74 1.57 2.94
CA PHE A 116 -23.61 0.75 4.14
C PHE A 116 -22.22 0.83 4.78
N ASP A 117 -22.13 0.63 6.10
CA ASP A 117 -20.88 0.46 6.83
C ASP A 117 -20.51 -1.03 7.03
N ILE A 118 -19.24 -1.33 7.29
CA ILE A 118 -18.79 -2.72 7.51
C ILE A 118 -19.53 -3.42 8.67
N PRO A 119 -19.73 -2.79 9.85
CA PRO A 119 -20.46 -3.43 10.95
C PRO A 119 -21.89 -3.86 10.58
N THR A 120 -22.61 -3.04 9.83
CA THR A 120 -23.99 -3.31 9.39
C THR A 120 -24.00 -4.33 8.26
N GLY A 121 -23.13 -4.18 7.26
CA GLY A 121 -23.00 -5.14 6.18
C GLY A 121 -22.65 -6.55 6.67
N SER A 122 -21.78 -6.65 7.68
CA SER A 122 -21.41 -7.92 8.34
C SER A 122 -22.61 -8.60 9.01
N ARG A 123 -23.42 -7.84 9.76
CA ARG A 123 -24.64 -8.36 10.42
C ARG A 123 -25.67 -8.86 9.42
N VAL A 124 -25.93 -8.08 8.37
CA VAL A 124 -26.90 -8.44 7.31
C VAL A 124 -26.43 -9.67 6.54
N ALA A 125 -25.16 -9.72 6.16
CA ALA A 125 -24.59 -10.85 5.44
C ALA A 125 -24.38 -12.10 6.31
N ARG A 126 -24.60 -12.01 7.63
CA ARG A 126 -24.27 -13.06 8.62
C ARG A 126 -22.83 -13.58 8.47
N ARG A 127 -21.89 -12.67 8.20
CA ARG A 127 -20.46 -12.95 8.02
C ARG A 127 -19.67 -12.24 9.10
N ALA A 128 -18.50 -12.79 9.47
CA ALA A 128 -17.56 -12.08 10.32
C ALA A 128 -17.17 -10.72 9.69
N PRO A 129 -17.00 -9.64 10.49
CA PRO A 129 -16.67 -8.31 9.96
C PRO A 129 -15.45 -8.28 9.04
N CYS A 130 -14.39 -9.03 9.38
CA CYS A 130 -13.18 -9.12 8.55
C CYS A 130 -13.45 -9.80 7.20
N SER A 131 -14.37 -10.77 7.15
CA SER A 131 -14.77 -11.45 5.91
C SER A 131 -15.57 -10.52 5.00
N ALA A 132 -16.54 -9.78 5.56
CA ALA A 132 -17.30 -8.78 4.82
C ALA A 132 -16.41 -7.63 4.32
N CYS A 133 -15.55 -7.09 5.18
CA CYS A 133 -14.59 -6.06 4.85
C CYS A 133 -13.64 -6.48 3.71
N GLY A 134 -13.04 -7.67 3.80
CA GLY A 134 -12.15 -8.17 2.75
C GLY A 134 -12.83 -8.30 1.40
N LEU A 135 -14.09 -8.75 1.37
CA LEU A 135 -14.87 -8.85 0.13
C LEU A 135 -15.15 -7.47 -0.46
N SER A 136 -15.72 -6.55 0.34
CA SER A 136 -16.08 -5.21 -0.13
C SER A 136 -14.85 -4.45 -0.63
N LYS A 137 -13.73 -4.49 0.11
CA LYS A 137 -12.48 -3.81 -0.30
C LYS A 137 -12.00 -4.26 -1.67
N ARG A 138 -11.89 -5.58 -1.89
CA ARG A 138 -11.40 -6.11 -3.17
C ARG A 138 -12.30 -5.72 -4.33
N HIS A 139 -13.61 -5.73 -4.13
CA HIS A 139 -14.56 -5.30 -5.15
C HIS A 139 -14.41 -3.80 -5.47
N LEU A 140 -14.36 -2.96 -4.44
CA LEU A 140 -14.28 -1.50 -4.59
C LEU A 140 -12.93 -1.04 -5.15
N PHE A 141 -11.82 -1.70 -4.79
CA PHE A 141 -10.51 -1.42 -5.39
C PHE A 141 -10.54 -1.70 -6.90
N ASN A 142 -11.08 -2.84 -7.29
CA ASN A 142 -11.21 -3.21 -8.70
C ASN A 142 -12.13 -2.23 -9.44
N GLN A 143 -13.27 -1.88 -8.85
CA GLN A 143 -14.20 -0.94 -9.47
C GLN A 143 -13.57 0.45 -9.64
N ALA A 144 -12.93 0.99 -8.60
CA ALA A 144 -12.23 2.28 -8.68
C ALA A 144 -11.13 2.28 -9.74
N ALA A 145 -10.40 1.17 -9.88
CA ALA A 145 -9.38 1.02 -10.91
C ALA A 145 -9.98 1.06 -12.32
N VAL A 146 -11.05 0.29 -12.56
CA VAL A 146 -11.74 0.24 -13.86
C VAL A 146 -12.37 1.59 -14.21
N ASP A 147 -13.12 2.19 -13.27
CA ASP A 147 -13.83 3.46 -13.49
C ASP A 147 -12.85 4.63 -13.68
N GLY A 148 -11.70 4.59 -13.01
CA GLY A 148 -10.64 5.59 -13.10
C GLY A 148 -9.65 5.39 -14.26
N GLY A 149 -9.82 4.33 -15.07
CA GLY A 149 -8.93 4.01 -16.18
C GLY A 149 -7.49 3.72 -15.73
N TYR A 150 -7.33 2.91 -14.69
CA TYR A 150 -6.04 2.40 -14.20
C TYR A 150 -5.78 1.01 -14.76
N ASP A 151 -4.52 0.74 -15.08
CA ASP A 151 -4.08 -0.52 -15.66
C ASP A 151 -3.76 -1.56 -14.57
N VAL A 152 -3.24 -1.10 -13.43
CA VAL A 152 -2.76 -1.97 -12.34
C VAL A 152 -3.20 -1.45 -10.97
N VAL A 153 -3.59 -2.37 -10.08
CA VAL A 153 -3.78 -2.08 -8.65
C VAL A 153 -2.59 -2.60 -7.86
N ALA A 154 -1.96 -1.73 -7.08
CA ALA A 154 -0.84 -2.10 -6.20
C ALA A 154 -1.30 -2.11 -4.73
N THR A 155 -0.84 -3.10 -3.97
CA THR A 155 -1.16 -3.24 -2.54
C THR A 155 0.12 -3.44 -1.72
N GLY A 156 0.13 -2.92 -0.50
CA GLY A 156 1.32 -2.92 0.38
C GLY A 156 1.58 -4.22 1.15
N HIS A 157 1.23 -5.39 0.62
CA HIS A 157 1.55 -6.67 1.28
C HIS A 157 3.05 -6.92 1.25
N ASN A 158 3.63 -7.27 2.40
CA ASN A 158 5.06 -7.55 2.54
C ASN A 158 5.33 -9.05 2.76
N LEU A 159 6.61 -9.40 2.94
CA LEU A 159 7.05 -10.79 3.09
C LEU A 159 6.35 -11.51 4.26
N ASP A 160 6.17 -10.84 5.39
CA ASP A 160 5.56 -11.41 6.58
C ASP A 160 4.07 -11.67 6.35
N ASP A 161 3.37 -10.79 5.61
CA ASP A 161 1.96 -10.98 5.26
C ASP A 161 1.77 -12.23 4.39
N GLU A 162 2.54 -12.34 3.30
CA GLU A 162 2.46 -13.48 2.38
C GLU A 162 2.91 -14.78 3.05
N ALA A 163 3.95 -14.73 3.90
CA ALA A 163 4.39 -15.89 4.67
C ALA A 163 3.35 -16.34 5.70
N ALA A 164 2.67 -15.42 6.37
CA ALA A 164 1.60 -15.74 7.33
C ALA A 164 0.39 -16.35 6.63
N VAL A 165 0.01 -15.84 5.45
CA VAL A 165 -1.06 -16.44 4.63
C VAL A 165 -0.67 -17.84 4.19
N LEU A 166 0.54 -18.03 3.66
CA LEU A 166 1.02 -19.36 3.26
C LEU A 166 1.04 -20.35 4.43
N PHE A 167 1.48 -19.92 5.62
CA PHE A 167 1.58 -20.80 6.78
C PHE A 167 0.21 -21.14 7.39
N GLY A 168 -0.79 -20.29 7.20
CA GLY A 168 -2.15 -20.52 7.69
C GLY A 168 -3.03 -21.37 6.77
N ASN A 169 -2.66 -21.53 5.50
CA ASN A 169 -3.38 -22.35 4.51
C ASN A 169 -2.91 -23.81 4.53
#